data_AF-A0A0D6QHZ2-F1
#
_entry.id   AF-A0A0D6QHZ2-F1
#
_cell.length_a   1.000
_cell.length_b   1.000
_cell.length_c   1.000
_cell.angle_alpha   90.00
_cell.angle_beta   90.00
_cell.angle_gamma   90.00
#
_symmetry.space_group_name_H-M   'P 1'
#
loop_
_entity.id
_entity.type
_entity.pdbx_description
1 polymer ?
#
loop_
_entity_poly.entity_id
_entity_poly.type
_entity_poly.pdbx_seq_one_letter_code
_entity_poly.pdbx_strand_id
1 'polypeptide(L)'
;MSDGSLTIPPKAPRIPTLDAARAVGVVAMVFGHTLDALLSAEARAAPGMVLYWKARGFTAPLFMLVSGWAVTVAIRRGRAGGLDIPRGRLGRVLLLLAIGYGLRWPGWGIDPLRAGDPAVWSHLLAFDALHVIGVSLFLAALVLALPWTSREKVGVFALLGVLAMALAMRPPAPVLPAPAELPPPGLGMAVAQALGGTSPFPLLPWCIYFFAGAVVGLTAPADARRRTVALALAGAAMFAVTLWTGLEDLPPAHPGLVAYRIGAVLLLLAALSAVPAAAAARLAPVGKASLGVYAIHIPIVWGWSTWHGLALRIGPSLSAWNAVLVAAIVLAASFGLHLAFKHARGAGAAGLRRVRAALDRVALDP
;
A
#
# COMPACT_ATOMS: atom_id res chain seq x y z
N MET A 1 4.13 44.11 -21.56
CA MET A 1 3.94 42.71 -22.03
C MET A 1 4.84 41.82 -21.19
N SER A 2 4.31 41.28 -20.09
CA SER A 2 5.04 40.36 -19.22
C SER A 2 4.97 38.95 -19.81
N ASP A 3 6.11 38.44 -20.24
CA ASP A 3 6.28 37.08 -20.73
C ASP A 3 5.97 36.07 -19.59
N GLY A 4 4.74 35.57 -19.59
CA GLY A 4 4.21 34.62 -18.62
C GLY A 4 4.73 33.21 -18.86
N SER A 5 6.05 33.03 -18.91
CA SER A 5 6.63 31.69 -18.92
C SER A 5 6.32 31.02 -17.58
N LEU A 6 5.32 30.14 -17.59
CA LEU A 6 5.01 29.22 -16.50
C LEU A 6 6.19 28.26 -16.35
N THR A 7 7.24 28.73 -15.68
CA THR A 7 8.34 27.88 -15.26
C THR A 7 7.77 26.84 -14.30
N ILE A 8 7.57 25.63 -14.81
CA ILE A 8 7.16 24.48 -14.01
C ILE A 8 8.21 24.36 -12.90
N PRO A 9 7.83 24.51 -11.61
CA PRO A 9 8.82 24.49 -10.55
C PRO A 9 9.57 23.16 -10.60
N PRO A 10 10.91 23.17 -10.42
CA PRO A 10 11.71 21.97 -10.52
C PRO A 10 11.17 20.91 -9.57
N LYS A 11 10.95 19.71 -10.09
CA LYS A 11 10.43 18.59 -9.31
C LYS A 11 11.38 18.30 -8.17
N ALA A 12 10.90 18.44 -6.93
CA ALA A 12 11.72 18.25 -5.73
C ALA A 12 12.54 16.94 -5.81
N PRO A 13 13.82 16.97 -5.39
CA PRO A 13 14.72 15.83 -5.51
C PRO A 13 14.14 14.62 -4.77
N ARG A 14 14.08 13.48 -5.46
CA ARG A 14 13.47 12.26 -4.92
C ARG A 14 14.29 11.71 -3.76
N ILE A 15 13.66 10.92 -2.89
CA ILE A 15 14.36 10.16 -1.85
C ILE A 15 14.61 8.75 -2.40
N PRO A 16 15.86 8.39 -2.76
CA PRO A 16 16.15 7.09 -3.39
C PRO A 16 15.75 5.89 -2.52
N THR A 17 15.87 6.01 -1.19
CA THR A 17 15.42 4.99 -0.23
C THR A 17 13.96 4.58 -0.45
N LEU A 18 13.04 5.54 -0.70
CA LEU A 18 11.62 5.24 -0.86
C LEU A 18 11.35 4.46 -2.15
N ASP A 19 12.08 4.78 -3.22
CA ASP A 19 11.96 4.08 -4.50
C ASP A 19 12.53 2.64 -4.38
N ALA A 20 13.67 2.47 -3.69
CA ALA A 20 14.25 1.15 -3.42
C ALA A 20 13.34 0.30 -2.50
N ALA A 21 12.79 0.88 -1.45
CA ALA A 21 11.89 0.20 -0.53
C ALA A 21 10.61 -0.28 -1.23
N ARG A 22 10.04 0.53 -2.13
CA ARG A 22 8.91 0.10 -2.96
C ARG A 22 9.29 -1.03 -3.90
N ALA A 23 10.47 -0.99 -4.50
CA ALA A 23 10.93 -2.06 -5.38
C ALA A 23 11.06 -3.39 -4.64
N VAL A 24 11.72 -3.39 -3.47
CA VAL A 24 11.82 -4.57 -2.59
C VAL A 24 10.43 -5.05 -2.18
N GLY A 25 9.55 -4.14 -1.76
CA GLY A 25 8.17 -4.47 -1.38
C GLY A 25 7.37 -5.11 -2.52
N VAL A 26 7.53 -4.64 -3.76
CA VAL A 26 6.83 -5.21 -4.93
C VAL A 26 7.25 -6.65 -5.18
N VAL A 27 8.56 -6.93 -5.13
CA VAL A 27 9.07 -8.29 -5.28
C VAL A 27 8.52 -9.18 -4.17
N ALA A 28 8.67 -8.74 -2.91
CA ALA A 28 8.20 -9.49 -1.74
C ALA A 28 6.68 -9.78 -1.79
N MET A 29 5.89 -8.83 -2.26
CA MET A 29 4.43 -8.94 -2.39
C MET A 29 4.00 -9.93 -3.47
N VAL A 30 4.56 -9.82 -4.68
CA VAL A 30 4.20 -10.73 -5.78
C VAL A 30 4.62 -12.16 -5.43
N PHE A 31 5.82 -12.33 -4.86
CA PHE A 31 6.26 -13.63 -4.38
C PHE A 31 5.35 -14.13 -3.24
N GLY A 32 5.03 -13.26 -2.29
CA GLY A 32 4.15 -13.59 -1.17
C GLY A 32 2.81 -14.15 -1.63
N HIS A 33 2.10 -13.45 -2.52
CA HIS A 33 0.81 -13.92 -3.00
C HIS A 33 0.92 -15.16 -3.88
N THR A 34 1.95 -15.26 -4.72
CA THR A 34 2.08 -16.41 -5.62
C THR A 34 2.45 -17.69 -4.85
N LEU A 35 3.40 -17.61 -3.91
CA LEU A 35 3.78 -18.73 -3.06
C LEU A 35 2.62 -19.14 -2.15
N ASP A 36 1.90 -18.18 -1.60
CA ASP A 36 0.70 -18.43 -0.80
C ASP A 36 -0.40 -19.10 -1.60
N ALA A 37 -0.59 -18.78 -2.87
CA ALA A 37 -1.58 -19.45 -3.70
C ALA A 37 -1.18 -20.87 -4.10
N LEU A 38 0.12 -21.13 -4.31
CA LEU A 38 0.55 -22.29 -5.08
C LEU A 38 1.32 -23.37 -4.31
N LEU A 39 1.94 -23.05 -3.17
CA LEU A 39 2.73 -24.02 -2.43
C LEU A 39 1.86 -25.14 -1.84
N SER A 40 2.29 -26.39 -2.04
CA SER A 40 1.80 -27.57 -1.33
C SER A 40 2.00 -27.46 0.19
N ALA A 41 1.19 -28.17 0.98
CA ALA A 41 1.27 -28.15 2.44
C ALA A 41 2.66 -28.59 2.95
N GLU A 42 3.25 -29.59 2.31
CA GLU A 42 4.58 -30.12 2.63
C GLU A 42 5.67 -29.07 2.38
N ALA A 43 5.61 -28.39 1.23
CA ALA A 43 6.58 -27.33 0.91
C ALA A 43 6.44 -26.11 1.84
N ARG A 44 5.22 -25.79 2.30
CA ARG A 44 4.97 -24.72 3.27
C ARG A 44 5.60 -24.98 4.63
N ALA A 45 5.64 -26.24 5.06
CA ALA A 45 6.18 -26.66 6.35
C ALA A 45 7.72 -26.73 6.38
N ALA A 46 8.39 -26.62 5.23
CA ALA A 46 9.85 -26.66 5.17
C ALA A 46 10.48 -25.53 6.01
N PRO A 47 11.58 -25.78 6.77
CA PRO A 47 12.16 -24.79 7.69
C PRO A 47 12.47 -23.43 7.04
N GLY A 48 13.02 -23.43 5.83
CA GLY A 48 13.29 -22.19 5.09
C GLY A 48 12.01 -21.42 4.72
N MET A 49 10.90 -22.12 4.48
CA MET A 49 9.61 -21.52 4.16
C MET A 49 8.92 -20.96 5.41
N VAL A 50 9.07 -21.60 6.57
CA VAL A 50 8.63 -21.05 7.86
C VAL A 50 9.29 -19.70 8.14
N LEU A 51 10.60 -19.58 7.91
CA LEU A 51 11.30 -18.29 8.02
C LEU A 51 10.79 -17.27 6.99
N TYR A 52 10.51 -17.70 5.77
CA TYR A 52 9.90 -16.85 4.74
C TYR A 52 8.53 -16.30 5.17
N TRP A 53 7.66 -17.10 5.79
CA TRP A 53 6.36 -16.63 6.27
C TRP A 53 6.48 -15.57 7.36
N LYS A 54 7.46 -15.73 8.26
CA LYS A 54 7.81 -14.68 9.24
C LYS A 54 8.23 -13.39 8.52
N ALA A 55 9.06 -13.48 7.49
CA ALA A 55 9.49 -12.33 6.69
C ALA A 55 8.35 -11.70 5.85
N ARG A 56 7.44 -12.51 5.29
CA ARG A 56 6.29 -12.05 4.49
C ARG A 56 5.43 -11.07 5.28
N GLY A 57 5.31 -11.29 6.60
CA GLY A 57 4.58 -10.42 7.53
C GLY A 57 5.02 -8.95 7.54
N PHE A 58 6.21 -8.62 7.01
CA PHE A 58 6.71 -7.24 6.92
C PHE A 58 6.31 -6.51 5.63
N THR A 59 5.76 -7.22 4.63
CA THR A 59 5.49 -6.64 3.30
C THR A 59 4.43 -5.54 3.34
N ALA A 60 3.28 -5.79 3.97
CA ALA A 60 2.24 -4.77 4.11
C ALA A 60 2.67 -3.60 5.02
N PRO A 61 3.27 -3.83 6.20
CA PRO A 61 3.86 -2.76 7.02
C PRO A 61 4.86 -1.88 6.25
N LEU A 62 5.71 -2.47 5.41
CA LEU A 62 6.65 -1.74 4.56
C LEU A 62 5.94 -0.78 3.62
N PHE A 63 4.93 -1.24 2.87
CA PHE A 63 4.19 -0.37 1.94
C PHE A 63 3.45 0.76 2.65
N MET A 64 2.82 0.46 3.78
CA MET A 64 2.07 1.46 4.56
C MET A 64 3.02 2.53 5.12
N LEU A 65 4.13 2.12 5.75
CA LEU A 65 5.12 3.02 6.32
C LEU A 65 5.81 3.86 5.25
N VAL A 66 6.22 3.26 4.14
CA VAL A 66 6.81 4.00 3.00
C VAL A 66 5.80 4.97 2.38
N SER A 67 4.50 4.65 2.39
CA SER A 67 3.45 5.55 1.88
C SER A 67 3.24 6.76 2.80
N GLY A 68 3.20 6.55 4.11
CA GLY A 68 3.13 7.61 5.11
C GLY A 68 4.35 8.55 5.06
N TRP A 69 5.55 7.98 4.96
CA TRP A 69 6.77 8.77 4.81
C TRP A 69 6.75 9.59 3.52
N ALA A 70 6.43 8.95 2.39
CA ALA A 70 6.41 9.62 1.10
C ALA A 70 5.41 10.80 1.05
N VAL A 71 4.19 10.64 1.59
CA VAL A 71 3.20 11.72 1.53
C VAL A 71 3.61 12.90 2.40
N THR A 72 4.10 12.64 3.61
CA THR A 72 4.52 13.70 4.53
C THR A 72 5.65 14.54 3.94
N VAL A 73 6.67 13.90 3.36
CA VAL A 73 7.75 14.62 2.68
C VAL A 73 7.24 15.37 1.46
N ALA A 74 6.35 14.77 0.67
CA ALA A 74 5.81 15.41 -0.53
C ALA A 74 4.98 16.66 -0.20
N ILE A 75 4.22 16.65 0.90
CA ILE A 75 3.45 17.80 1.36
C ILE A 75 4.38 18.88 1.94
N ARG A 76 5.34 18.50 2.80
CA ARG A 76 6.31 19.44 3.39
C ARG A 76 7.17 20.18 2.37
N ARG A 77 7.51 19.52 1.25
CA ARG A 77 8.28 20.11 0.15
C ARG A 77 7.40 20.84 -0.86
N GLY A 78 6.08 20.67 -0.77
CA GLY A 78 5.12 21.36 -1.62
C GLY A 78 4.85 22.78 -1.12
N ARG A 79 4.08 23.52 -1.92
CA ARG A 79 3.61 24.88 -1.58
C ARG A 79 2.15 24.92 -1.11
N ALA A 80 1.45 23.78 -1.15
CA ALA A 80 0.05 23.70 -0.73
C ALA A 80 -0.06 23.85 0.79
N GLY A 81 -1.02 24.65 1.25
CA GLY A 81 -1.33 24.85 2.66
C GLY A 81 -2.82 24.65 2.93
N GLY A 82 -3.20 24.51 4.21
CA GLY A 82 -4.60 24.37 4.61
C GLY A 82 -5.33 23.26 3.84
N LEU A 83 -6.58 23.53 3.45
CA LEU A 83 -7.46 22.56 2.78
C LEU A 83 -7.02 22.19 1.35
N ASP A 84 -6.07 22.90 0.74
CA ASP A 84 -5.54 22.52 -0.57
C ASP A 84 -4.71 21.23 -0.49
N ILE A 85 -4.17 20.90 0.69
CA ILE A 85 -3.46 19.65 0.94
C ILE A 85 -4.40 18.44 0.76
N PRO A 86 -5.51 18.27 1.51
CA PRO A 86 -6.42 17.15 1.32
C PRO A 86 -7.12 17.18 -0.04
N ARG A 87 -7.51 18.36 -0.55
CA ARG A 87 -8.09 18.50 -1.90
C ARG A 87 -7.16 17.96 -2.98
N GLY A 88 -5.87 18.32 -2.94
CA GLY A 88 -4.85 17.84 -3.87
C GLY A 88 -4.52 16.35 -3.75
N ARG A 89 -5.01 15.65 -2.71
CA ARG A 89 -4.84 14.20 -2.52
C ARG A 89 -6.08 13.39 -2.80
N LEU A 90 -7.25 14.03 -2.88
CA LEU A 90 -8.53 13.33 -3.07
C LEU A 90 -8.52 12.44 -4.32
N GLY A 91 -8.03 12.91 -5.46
CA GLY A 91 -7.93 12.09 -6.67
C GLY A 91 -7.07 10.83 -6.49
N ARG A 92 -6.00 10.90 -5.69
CA ARG A 92 -5.18 9.72 -5.37
C ARG A 92 -5.87 8.78 -4.39
N VAL A 93 -6.56 9.32 -3.38
CA VAL A 93 -7.37 8.54 -2.43
C VAL A 93 -8.44 7.76 -3.19
N LEU A 94 -9.25 8.45 -4.00
CA LEU A 94 -10.31 7.84 -4.80
C LEU A 94 -9.78 6.79 -5.76
N LEU A 95 -8.64 7.04 -6.41
CA LEU A 95 -8.00 6.03 -7.27
C LEU A 95 -7.63 4.76 -6.50
N LEU A 96 -7.08 4.88 -5.28
CA LEU A 96 -6.70 3.71 -4.48
C LEU A 96 -7.92 2.93 -4.02
N LEU A 97 -8.98 3.61 -3.58
CA LEU A 97 -10.25 2.98 -3.20
C LEU A 97 -10.92 2.31 -4.40
N ALA A 98 -10.94 2.97 -5.56
CA ALA A 98 -11.53 2.42 -6.78
C ALA A 98 -10.79 1.16 -7.25
N ILE A 99 -9.45 1.13 -7.21
CA ILE A 99 -8.70 -0.08 -7.53
C ILE A 99 -8.92 -1.16 -6.46
N GLY A 100 -8.95 -0.79 -5.18
CA GLY A 100 -9.19 -1.73 -4.08
C GLY A 100 -10.53 -2.45 -4.22
N TYR A 101 -11.62 -1.71 -4.34
CA TYR A 101 -12.96 -2.28 -4.52
C TYR A 101 -13.12 -2.94 -5.89
N GLY A 102 -12.47 -2.40 -6.93
CA GLY A 102 -12.48 -3.00 -8.26
C GLY A 102 -11.86 -4.41 -8.29
N LEU A 103 -10.83 -4.67 -7.48
CA LEU A 103 -10.24 -6.01 -7.35
C LEU A 103 -11.11 -6.99 -6.57
N ARG A 104 -12.04 -6.48 -5.74
CA ARG A 104 -13.04 -7.27 -5.00
C ARG A 104 -14.39 -7.36 -5.71
N TRP A 105 -14.43 -6.95 -6.98
CA TRP A 105 -15.64 -7.02 -7.76
C TRP A 105 -16.12 -8.48 -7.87
N PRO A 106 -17.35 -8.81 -7.42
CA PRO A 106 -17.81 -10.19 -7.30
C PRO A 106 -18.11 -10.86 -8.65
N GLY A 107 -18.11 -10.07 -9.74
CA GLY A 107 -18.20 -10.57 -11.11
C GLY A 107 -19.36 -9.98 -11.90
N TRP A 108 -19.58 -10.50 -13.11
CA TRP A 108 -20.61 -9.99 -14.03
C TRP A 108 -22.01 -10.56 -13.74
N GLY A 109 -22.11 -11.68 -13.02
CA GLY A 109 -23.36 -12.20 -12.47
C GLY A 109 -23.79 -11.40 -11.24
N ILE A 110 -24.27 -10.18 -11.46
CA ILE A 110 -24.63 -9.22 -10.40
C ILE A 110 -25.96 -9.52 -9.71
N ASP A 111 -26.62 -10.63 -10.03
CA ASP A 111 -27.93 -10.97 -9.45
C ASP A 111 -27.87 -11.16 -7.93
N PRO A 112 -26.87 -11.85 -7.33
CA PRO A 112 -26.71 -11.91 -5.88
C PRO A 112 -26.43 -10.53 -5.27
N LEU A 113 -25.64 -9.68 -5.96
CA LEU A 113 -25.35 -8.32 -5.48
C LEU A 113 -26.64 -7.47 -5.46
N ARG A 114 -27.46 -7.56 -6.51
CA ARG A 114 -28.76 -6.88 -6.63
C ARG A 114 -29.80 -7.41 -5.65
N ALA A 115 -29.79 -8.71 -5.40
CA ALA A 115 -30.64 -9.36 -4.41
C ALA A 115 -30.26 -9.00 -2.97
N GLY A 116 -29.15 -8.29 -2.77
CA GLY A 116 -28.66 -7.96 -1.43
C GLY A 116 -28.12 -9.19 -0.71
N ASP A 117 -27.37 -10.05 -1.38
CA ASP A 117 -26.69 -11.17 -0.71
C ASP A 117 -25.65 -10.63 0.29
N PRO A 118 -25.80 -10.87 1.61
CA PRO A 118 -24.87 -10.36 2.61
C PRO A 118 -23.44 -10.86 2.44
N ALA A 119 -23.22 -12.08 1.94
CA ALA A 119 -21.89 -12.63 1.72
C ALA A 119 -21.18 -11.91 0.55
N VAL A 120 -21.91 -11.61 -0.52
CA VAL A 120 -21.38 -10.87 -1.67
C VAL A 120 -21.07 -9.42 -1.30
N TRP A 121 -21.95 -8.75 -0.56
CA TRP A 121 -21.70 -7.41 -0.06
C TRP A 121 -20.54 -7.37 0.95
N SER A 122 -20.44 -8.36 1.84
CA SER A 122 -19.32 -8.51 2.77
C SER A 122 -18.00 -8.66 1.99
N HIS A 123 -17.94 -9.54 0.99
CA HIS A 123 -16.76 -9.71 0.14
C HIS A 123 -16.36 -8.41 -0.57
N LEU A 124 -17.34 -7.72 -1.18
CA LEU A 124 -17.11 -6.48 -1.92
C LEU A 124 -16.60 -5.36 -1.00
N LEU A 125 -17.17 -5.24 0.20
CA LEU A 125 -16.84 -4.17 1.16
C LEU A 125 -15.62 -4.48 2.04
N ALA A 126 -15.01 -5.66 1.92
CA ALA A 126 -13.81 -6.03 2.65
C ALA A 126 -12.62 -5.12 2.33
N PHE A 127 -11.81 -4.83 3.34
CA PHE A 127 -10.65 -3.95 3.21
C PHE A 127 -9.38 -4.73 2.86
N ASP A 128 -8.58 -4.10 2.00
CA ASP A 128 -7.26 -4.54 1.56
C ASP A 128 -6.25 -3.44 1.82
N ALA A 129 -4.96 -3.75 1.61
CA ALA A 129 -3.88 -2.79 1.77
C ALA A 129 -4.13 -1.45 1.04
N LEU A 130 -4.76 -1.44 -0.15
CA LEU A 130 -5.10 -0.20 -0.85
C LEU A 130 -6.15 0.65 -0.12
N HIS A 131 -7.16 0.02 0.49
CA HIS A 131 -8.18 0.70 1.28
C HIS A 131 -7.56 1.38 2.50
N VAL A 132 -6.73 0.64 3.24
CA VAL A 132 -5.99 1.17 4.41
C VAL A 132 -5.10 2.33 4.02
N ILE A 133 -4.29 2.20 2.95
CA ILE A 133 -3.41 3.26 2.46
C ILE A 133 -4.23 4.47 1.99
N GLY A 134 -5.34 4.26 1.28
CA GLY A 134 -6.21 5.32 0.79
C GLY A 134 -6.83 6.16 1.91
N VAL A 135 -7.44 5.49 2.89
CA VAL A 135 -8.06 6.17 4.05
C VAL A 135 -6.99 6.84 4.91
N SER A 136 -5.88 6.17 5.18
CA SER A 136 -4.79 6.74 5.99
C SER A 136 -4.11 7.93 5.30
N LEU A 137 -4.01 7.90 3.96
CA LEU A 137 -3.55 9.05 3.17
C LEU A 137 -4.48 10.26 3.35
N PHE A 138 -5.79 10.05 3.31
CA PHE A 138 -6.75 11.13 3.53
C PHE A 138 -6.63 11.71 4.95
N LEU A 139 -6.63 10.86 5.97
CA LEU A 139 -6.46 11.27 7.37
C LEU A 139 -5.15 12.02 7.60
N ALA A 140 -4.04 11.53 7.03
CA ALA A 140 -2.76 12.21 7.14
C ALA A 140 -2.74 13.56 6.41
N ALA A 141 -3.42 13.67 5.27
CA ALA A 141 -3.56 14.95 4.57
C ALA A 141 -4.34 15.97 5.42
N LEU A 142 -5.37 15.54 6.15
CA LEU A 142 -6.09 16.39 7.11
C LEU A 142 -5.18 16.84 8.26
N VAL A 143 -4.44 15.93 8.90
CA VAL A 143 -3.50 16.29 9.99
C VAL A 143 -2.42 17.27 9.50
N LEU A 144 -1.90 17.05 8.28
CA LEU A 144 -0.86 17.91 7.71
C LEU A 144 -1.39 19.29 7.28
N ALA A 145 -2.68 19.41 7.00
CA ALA A 145 -3.36 20.68 6.68
C ALA A 145 -3.53 21.61 7.88
N LEU A 146 -3.50 21.06 9.10
CA LEU A 146 -3.67 21.85 10.32
C LEU A 146 -2.49 22.81 10.52
N PRO A 147 -2.72 24.02 11.07
CA PRO A 147 -1.70 25.04 11.28
C PRO A 147 -0.76 24.72 12.47
N TRP A 148 -0.57 23.44 12.77
CA TRP A 148 0.27 22.95 13.85
C TRP A 148 1.73 22.77 13.42
N THR A 149 2.63 22.88 14.40
CA THR A 149 4.05 22.61 14.27
C THR A 149 4.32 21.15 13.89
N SER A 150 5.53 20.87 13.42
CA SER A 150 5.92 19.49 13.11
C SER A 150 5.91 18.57 14.34
N ARG A 151 6.20 19.11 15.54
CA ARG A 151 6.18 18.34 16.79
C ARG A 151 4.76 17.94 17.19
N GLU A 152 3.82 18.88 17.13
CA GLU A 152 2.41 18.60 17.39
C GLU A 152 1.84 17.58 16.40
N LYS A 153 2.17 17.71 15.11
CA LYS A 153 1.76 16.74 14.08
C LYS A 153 2.33 15.34 14.33
N VAL A 154 3.58 15.23 14.80
CA VAL A 154 4.17 13.96 15.25
C VAL A 154 3.36 13.40 16.42
N GLY A 155 3.02 14.23 17.42
CA GLY A 155 2.19 13.84 18.55
C GLY A 155 0.81 13.31 18.12
N VAL A 156 0.16 13.97 17.16
CA VAL A 156 -1.13 13.53 16.61
C VAL A 156 -1.02 12.20 15.87
N PHE A 157 0.00 12.02 15.01
CA PHE A 157 0.20 10.73 14.35
C PHE A 157 0.52 9.60 15.33
N ALA A 158 1.31 9.88 16.37
CA ALA A 158 1.57 8.92 17.43
C ALA A 158 0.28 8.57 18.21
N LEU A 159 -0.53 9.57 18.57
CA LEU A 159 -1.81 9.37 19.25
C LEU A 159 -2.79 8.57 18.38
N LEU A 160 -2.90 8.86 17.08
CA LEU A 160 -3.73 8.09 16.15
C LEU A 160 -3.26 6.64 16.05
N GLY A 161 -1.94 6.40 16.08
CA GLY A 161 -1.37 5.05 16.12
C GLY A 161 -1.74 4.31 17.42
N VAL A 162 -1.57 4.96 18.57
CA VAL A 162 -1.95 4.40 19.89
C VAL A 162 -3.46 4.13 19.95
N LEU A 163 -4.28 5.05 19.47
CA LEU A 163 -5.73 4.89 19.42
C LEU A 163 -6.14 3.73 18.50
N ALA A 164 -5.56 3.63 17.31
CA ALA A 164 -5.82 2.52 16.40
C ALA A 164 -5.45 1.17 17.03
N MET A 165 -4.35 1.11 17.78
CA MET A 165 -3.93 -0.08 18.51
C MET A 165 -4.91 -0.41 19.63
N ALA A 166 -5.23 0.57 20.48
CA ALA A 166 -6.14 0.41 21.60
C ALA A 166 -7.55 -0.04 21.15
N LEU A 167 -8.06 0.54 20.05
CA LEU A 167 -9.35 0.17 19.47
C LEU A 167 -9.34 -1.23 18.85
N ALA A 168 -8.25 -1.63 18.19
CA ALA A 168 -8.12 -2.96 17.58
C ALA A 168 -7.81 -4.08 18.59
N MET A 169 -7.25 -3.73 19.75
CA MET A 169 -7.04 -4.66 20.87
C MET A 169 -8.29 -4.89 21.70
N ARG A 170 -9.36 -4.10 21.51
CA ARG A 170 -10.63 -4.40 22.18
C ARG A 170 -11.03 -5.82 21.74
N PRO A 171 -11.42 -6.71 22.68
CA PRO A 171 -12.03 -7.97 22.27
C PRO A 171 -13.13 -7.64 21.26
N PRO A 172 -13.31 -8.45 20.19
CA PRO A 172 -14.36 -8.17 19.20
C PRO A 172 -15.64 -8.00 20.00
N ALA A 173 -16.07 -6.74 20.14
CA ALA A 173 -17.19 -6.48 21.01
C ALA A 173 -18.37 -7.23 20.40
N PRO A 174 -19.28 -7.80 21.20
CA PRO A 174 -20.55 -8.33 20.69
C PRO A 174 -21.45 -7.23 20.07
N VAL A 175 -20.90 -6.04 19.78
CA VAL A 175 -21.61 -4.80 19.45
C VAL A 175 -21.77 -4.62 17.94
N LEU A 176 -20.95 -5.30 17.12
CA LEU A 176 -21.19 -5.34 15.68
C LEU A 176 -21.61 -6.76 15.29
N PRO A 177 -22.83 -6.95 14.76
CA PRO A 177 -23.21 -8.20 14.13
C PRO A 177 -22.15 -8.61 13.10
N ALA A 178 -21.99 -9.90 12.85
CA ALA A 178 -21.13 -10.34 11.76
C ALA A 178 -21.52 -9.57 10.49
N PRO A 179 -20.60 -9.18 9.59
CA PRO A 179 -20.96 -8.39 8.42
C PRO A 179 -22.13 -8.99 7.63
N ALA A 180 -22.26 -10.33 7.60
CA ALA A 180 -23.35 -11.07 6.96
C ALA A 180 -24.73 -10.97 7.67
N GLU A 181 -24.78 -10.55 8.92
CA GLU A 181 -25.99 -10.35 9.72
C GLU A 181 -26.55 -8.91 9.60
N LEU A 182 -25.82 -8.02 8.92
CA LEU A 182 -26.22 -6.63 8.71
C LEU A 182 -27.01 -6.48 7.41
N PRO A 183 -28.04 -5.60 7.37
CA PRO A 183 -28.81 -5.36 6.16
C PRO A 183 -27.92 -4.79 5.04
N PRO A 184 -27.86 -5.44 3.87
CA PRO A 184 -27.15 -4.95 2.70
C PRO A 184 -28.01 -4.01 1.83
N PRO A 185 -27.41 -3.08 1.08
CA PRO A 185 -26.12 -2.45 1.34
C PRO A 185 -26.23 -1.47 2.51
N GLY A 186 -25.28 -1.51 3.44
CA GLY A 186 -25.32 -0.66 4.62
C GLY A 186 -23.96 -0.06 4.97
N LEU A 187 -23.97 1.22 5.37
CA LEU A 187 -22.82 1.88 6.01
C LEU A 187 -22.29 1.04 7.18
N GLY A 188 -23.18 0.35 7.91
CA GLY A 188 -22.81 -0.56 9.00
C GLY A 188 -21.89 -1.71 8.56
N MET A 189 -22.14 -2.32 7.40
CA MET A 189 -21.31 -3.42 6.89
C MET A 189 -19.91 -2.93 6.48
N ALA A 190 -19.84 -1.77 5.81
CA ALA A 190 -18.56 -1.15 5.46
C ALA A 190 -17.74 -0.79 6.71
N VAL A 191 -18.39 -0.29 7.77
CA VAL A 191 -17.74 -0.01 9.06
C VAL A 191 -17.27 -1.30 9.73
N ALA A 192 -18.09 -2.36 9.74
CA ALA A 192 -17.71 -3.66 10.29
C ALA A 192 -16.47 -4.24 9.57
N GLN A 193 -16.43 -4.15 8.24
CA GLN A 193 -15.26 -4.54 7.45
C GLN A 193 -14.03 -3.67 7.73
N ALA A 194 -14.21 -2.36 7.92
CA ALA A 194 -13.11 -1.47 8.27
C ALA A 194 -12.52 -1.75 9.66
N LEU A 195 -13.30 -2.31 10.59
CA LEU A 195 -12.89 -2.54 11.99
C LEU A 195 -12.37 -3.95 12.30
N GLY A 196 -12.60 -4.92 11.40
CA GLY A 196 -12.10 -6.28 11.61
C GLY A 196 -12.73 -7.25 10.63
N GLY A 197 -14.04 -7.48 10.78
CA GLY A 197 -14.86 -8.29 9.89
C GLY A 197 -14.15 -9.49 9.23
N THR A 198 -14.35 -9.66 7.93
CA THR A 198 -13.63 -10.64 7.09
C THR A 198 -12.51 -9.99 6.26
N SER A 199 -12.16 -8.74 6.57
CA SER A 199 -11.13 -8.00 5.87
C SER A 199 -9.74 -8.61 6.10
N PRO A 200 -8.95 -8.89 5.05
CA PRO A 200 -7.55 -9.27 5.22
C PRO A 200 -6.71 -8.15 5.85
N PHE A 201 -7.05 -6.90 5.54
CA PHE A 201 -6.40 -5.71 6.08
C PHE A 201 -7.45 -4.70 6.57
N PRO A 202 -8.08 -4.91 7.74
CA PRO A 202 -8.96 -3.90 8.33
C PRO A 202 -8.20 -2.58 8.55
N LEU A 203 -8.90 -1.44 8.60
CA LEU A 203 -8.27 -0.15 8.82
C LEU A 203 -7.49 -0.12 10.13
N LEU A 204 -8.07 -0.69 11.19
CA LEU A 204 -7.43 -0.86 12.50
C LEU A 204 -6.99 -2.33 12.64
N PRO A 205 -5.76 -2.63 13.08
CA PRO A 205 -4.68 -1.72 13.46
C PRO A 205 -3.78 -1.28 12.29
N TRP A 206 -4.05 -1.69 11.05
CA TRP A 206 -3.07 -1.57 9.97
C TRP A 206 -2.69 -0.12 9.60
N CYS A 207 -3.55 0.86 9.84
CA CYS A 207 -3.24 2.28 9.64
C CYS A 207 -2.05 2.78 10.50
N ILE A 208 -1.72 2.10 11.60
CA ILE A 208 -0.59 2.44 12.47
C ILE A 208 0.71 2.49 11.68
N TYR A 209 0.95 1.51 10.79
CA TYR A 209 2.17 1.47 10.01
C TYR A 209 2.29 2.69 9.09
N PHE A 210 1.17 3.18 8.55
CA PHE A 210 1.14 4.42 7.77
C PHE A 210 1.47 5.63 8.64
N PHE A 211 0.86 5.76 9.82
CA PHE A 211 1.13 6.87 10.72
C PHE A 211 2.55 6.86 11.28
N ALA A 212 3.13 5.69 11.56
CA ALA A 212 4.55 5.54 11.88
C ALA A 212 5.42 6.07 10.73
N GLY A 213 5.05 5.79 9.49
CA GLY A 213 5.68 6.36 8.30
C GLY A 213 5.55 7.88 8.24
N ALA A 214 4.39 8.42 8.57
CA ALA A 214 4.18 9.86 8.64
C ALA A 214 5.06 10.53 9.69
N VAL A 215 5.23 9.92 10.88
CA VAL A 215 6.18 10.35 11.91
C VAL A 215 7.61 10.38 11.34
N VAL A 216 8.06 9.29 10.70
CA VAL A 216 9.37 9.25 10.03
C VAL A 216 9.51 10.38 9.02
N GLY A 217 8.48 10.68 8.23
CA GLY A 217 8.52 11.78 7.26
C GLY A 217 8.61 13.18 7.87
N LEU A 218 8.18 13.36 9.13
CA LEU A 218 8.32 14.61 9.86
C LEU A 218 9.69 14.73 10.54
N THR A 219 10.23 13.63 11.06
CA THR A 219 11.39 13.64 11.96
C THR A 219 12.71 13.20 11.31
N ALA A 220 12.68 12.40 10.25
CA ALA A 220 13.90 11.83 9.66
C ALA A 220 14.82 12.93 9.10
N PRO A 221 16.13 12.87 9.40
CA PRO A 221 17.11 13.79 8.83
C PRO A 221 17.12 13.80 7.29
N ALA A 222 17.35 14.98 6.70
CA ALA A 222 17.52 15.12 5.25
C ALA A 222 18.83 14.46 4.78
N ASP A 223 19.90 14.58 5.58
CA ASP A 223 21.18 13.92 5.34
C ASP A 223 21.04 12.39 5.36
N ALA A 224 21.64 11.72 4.38
CA ALA A 224 21.48 10.28 4.20
C ALA A 224 22.12 9.47 5.34
N ARG A 225 23.32 9.85 5.79
CA ARG A 225 24.03 9.13 6.85
C ARG A 225 23.31 9.28 8.18
N ARG A 226 22.96 10.50 8.56
CA ARG A 226 22.18 10.77 9.80
C ARG A 226 20.84 10.08 9.76
N ARG A 227 20.17 10.03 8.62
CA ARG A 227 18.91 9.29 8.45
C ARG A 227 19.09 7.80 8.65
N THR A 228 20.11 7.19 8.03
CA THR A 228 20.41 5.77 8.23
C THR A 228 20.60 5.46 9.70
N VAL A 229 21.41 6.25 10.42
CA VAL A 229 21.64 6.08 11.85
C VAL A 229 20.34 6.25 12.64
N ALA A 230 19.56 7.30 12.38
CA ALA A 230 18.30 7.54 13.07
C ALA A 230 17.28 6.41 12.88
N LEU A 231 17.14 5.90 11.65
CA LEU A 231 16.28 4.76 11.34
C LEU A 231 16.79 3.47 12.00
N ALA A 232 18.10 3.24 12.01
CA ALA A 232 18.71 2.09 12.65
C ALA A 232 18.48 2.10 14.17
N LEU A 233 18.73 3.24 14.82
CA LEU A 233 18.52 3.41 16.26
C LEU A 233 17.04 3.28 16.63
N ALA A 234 16.15 3.91 15.88
CA ALA A 234 14.71 3.78 16.10
C ALA A 234 14.23 2.34 15.89
N GLY A 235 14.72 1.66 14.84
CA GLY A 235 14.43 0.25 14.58
C GLY A 235 14.92 -0.66 15.70
N ALA A 236 16.18 -0.49 16.13
CA ALA A 236 16.77 -1.24 17.24
C ALA A 236 16.03 -1.00 18.57
N ALA A 237 15.62 0.24 18.85
CA ALA A 237 14.82 0.56 20.03
C ALA A 237 13.46 -0.15 20.00
N MET A 238 12.78 -0.18 18.85
CA MET A 238 11.52 -0.92 18.70
C MET A 238 11.71 -2.43 18.89
N PHE A 239 12.81 -3.00 18.39
CA PHE A 239 13.17 -4.40 18.65
C PHE A 239 13.46 -4.68 20.12
N ALA A 240 14.17 -3.78 20.80
CA ALA A 240 14.54 -3.94 22.21
C ALA A 240 13.29 -4.12 23.10
N VAL A 241 12.22 -3.39 22.80
CA VAL A 241 10.91 -3.52 23.49
C VAL A 241 10.29 -4.91 23.30
N THR A 242 10.71 -5.67 22.29
CA THR A 242 10.13 -6.99 21.94
C THR A 242 10.97 -8.18 22.38
N LEU A 243 12.18 -7.96 22.93
CA LEU A 243 13.10 -9.04 23.32
C LEU A 243 12.52 -9.99 24.39
N TRP A 244 11.55 -9.51 25.16
CA TRP A 244 10.89 -10.26 26.23
C TRP A 244 9.46 -10.69 25.87
N THR A 245 9.01 -10.42 24.64
CA THR A 245 7.66 -10.76 24.18
C THR A 245 7.71 -12.00 23.30
N GLY A 246 6.99 -13.07 23.66
CA GLY A 246 6.76 -14.20 22.76
C GLY A 246 5.91 -13.74 21.57
N LEU A 247 6.46 -13.80 20.36
CA LEU A 247 5.84 -13.18 19.17
C LEU A 247 4.93 -14.11 18.35
N GLU A 248 4.97 -15.41 18.62
CA GLU A 248 4.47 -16.43 17.68
C GLU A 248 2.93 -16.48 17.59
N ASP A 249 2.21 -16.13 18.67
CA ASP A 249 0.75 -16.19 18.75
C ASP A 249 0.09 -14.85 19.08
N LEU A 250 0.79 -13.74 18.87
CA LEU A 250 0.26 -12.42 19.20
C LEU A 250 -0.77 -11.96 18.15
N PRO A 251 -1.92 -11.38 18.57
CA PRO A 251 -2.88 -10.83 17.64
C PRO A 251 -2.25 -9.69 16.82
N PRO A 252 -2.73 -9.41 15.60
CA PRO A 252 -2.15 -8.38 14.72
C PRO A 252 -2.05 -6.97 15.34
N ALA A 253 -2.92 -6.67 16.32
CA ALA A 253 -2.96 -5.41 17.04
C ALA A 253 -2.11 -5.38 18.32
N HIS A 254 -1.46 -6.50 18.69
CA HIS A 254 -0.68 -6.56 19.91
C HIS A 254 0.50 -5.57 19.85
N PRO A 255 0.78 -4.77 20.90
CA PRO A 255 1.81 -3.75 20.87
C PRO A 255 3.20 -4.31 20.58
N GLY A 256 3.52 -5.48 21.14
CA GLY A 256 4.78 -6.19 20.87
C GLY A 256 4.95 -6.55 19.39
N LEU A 257 3.92 -7.08 18.73
CA LEU A 257 3.98 -7.46 17.32
C LEU A 257 4.04 -6.23 16.40
N VAL A 258 3.28 -5.17 16.74
CA VAL A 258 3.32 -3.89 16.01
C VAL A 258 4.70 -3.26 16.12
N ALA A 259 5.28 -3.19 17.33
CA ALA A 259 6.64 -2.69 17.57
C ALA A 259 7.68 -3.52 16.80
N TYR A 260 7.57 -4.84 16.83
CA TYR A 260 8.45 -5.75 16.09
C TYR A 260 8.43 -5.46 14.59
N ARG A 261 7.24 -5.36 13.99
CA ARG A 261 7.08 -5.08 12.55
C ARG A 261 7.56 -3.68 12.16
N ILE A 262 7.27 -2.66 12.98
CA ILE A 262 7.80 -1.31 12.75
C ILE A 262 9.33 -1.33 12.84
N GLY A 263 9.89 -1.97 13.87
CA GLY A 263 11.34 -2.11 14.06
C GLY A 263 12.02 -2.76 12.87
N ALA A 264 11.51 -3.91 12.41
CA ALA A 264 12.01 -4.64 11.24
C ALA A 264 12.01 -3.77 9.98
N VAL A 265 10.91 -3.06 9.72
CA VAL A 265 10.79 -2.16 8.57
C VAL A 265 11.74 -0.97 8.69
N LEU A 266 11.92 -0.39 9.87
CA LEU A 266 12.87 0.71 10.09
C LEU A 266 14.33 0.28 9.85
N LEU A 267 14.71 -0.91 10.32
CA LEU A 267 16.04 -1.48 10.04
C LEU A 267 16.23 -1.73 8.54
N LEU A 268 15.23 -2.28 7.85
CA LEU A 268 15.26 -2.43 6.40
C LEU A 268 15.43 -1.08 5.69
N LEU A 269 14.70 -0.05 6.14
CA LEU A 269 14.83 1.31 5.58
C LEU A 269 16.16 1.98 5.89
N ALA A 270 16.78 1.65 7.03
CA ALA A 270 18.14 2.07 7.35
C ALA A 270 19.14 1.43 6.38
N ALA A 271 19.06 0.11 6.17
CA ALA A 271 19.89 -0.61 5.21
C ALA A 271 19.72 -0.05 3.78
N LEU A 272 18.48 0.18 3.34
CA LEU A 272 18.19 0.77 2.03
C LEU A 272 18.62 2.24 1.92
N SER A 273 18.71 2.97 3.04
CA SER A 273 19.24 4.35 3.05
C SER A 273 20.76 4.40 2.93
N ALA A 274 21.46 3.32 3.27
CA ALA A 274 22.89 3.18 3.06
C ALA A 274 23.25 2.83 1.60
N VAL A 275 22.30 2.35 0.81
CA VAL A 275 22.51 2.00 -0.61
C VAL A 275 22.85 3.27 -1.41
N PRO A 276 23.92 3.27 -2.22
CA PRO A 276 24.27 4.40 -3.07
C PRO A 276 23.12 4.84 -3.97
N ALA A 277 22.95 6.16 -4.16
CA ALA A 277 21.84 6.72 -4.93
C ALA A 277 21.77 6.18 -6.38
N ALA A 278 22.93 5.90 -7.00
CA ALA A 278 23.00 5.30 -8.34
C ALA A 278 22.40 3.88 -8.39
N ALA A 279 22.64 3.05 -7.37
CA ALA A 279 22.07 1.72 -7.28
C ALA A 279 20.55 1.79 -7.01
N ALA A 280 20.13 2.67 -6.09
CA ALA A 280 18.71 2.89 -5.82
C ALA A 280 17.96 3.43 -7.06
N ALA A 281 18.61 4.24 -7.90
CA ALA A 281 18.02 4.74 -9.14
C ALA A 281 17.68 3.62 -10.14
N ARG A 282 18.47 2.53 -10.16
CA ARG A 282 18.19 1.35 -11.00
C ARG A 282 16.93 0.59 -10.56
N LEU A 283 16.59 0.64 -9.27
CA LEU A 283 15.38 0.03 -8.70
C LEU A 283 14.14 0.91 -8.87
N ALA A 284 14.32 2.21 -9.11
CA ALA A 284 13.23 3.17 -9.18
C ALA A 284 12.14 2.86 -10.22
N PRO A 285 12.42 2.28 -11.42
CA PRO A 285 11.36 1.87 -12.35
C PRO A 285 10.39 0.87 -11.73
N VAL A 286 10.90 -0.13 -11.00
CA VAL A 286 10.09 -1.16 -10.32
C VAL A 286 9.27 -0.53 -9.21
N GLY A 287 9.90 0.30 -8.36
CA GLY A 287 9.20 1.00 -7.27
C GLY A 287 8.09 1.94 -7.75
N LYS A 288 8.24 2.58 -8.92
CA LYS A 288 7.22 3.43 -9.54
C LYS A 288 6.05 2.63 -10.13
N ALA A 289 6.31 1.40 -10.56
CA ALA A 289 5.31 0.50 -11.12
C ALA A 289 4.47 -0.20 -10.04
N SER A 290 4.78 0.00 -8.75
CA SER A 290 4.21 -0.80 -7.66
C SER A 290 2.69 -0.92 -7.65
N LEU A 291 1.95 0.18 -7.83
CA LEU A 291 0.49 0.15 -7.91
C LEU A 291 -0.01 -0.60 -9.15
N GLY A 292 0.66 -0.44 -10.29
CA GLY A 292 0.28 -1.11 -11.52
C GLY A 292 0.53 -2.62 -11.44
N VAL A 293 1.71 -3.01 -10.96
CA VAL A 293 2.03 -4.41 -10.67
C VAL A 293 1.05 -4.99 -9.66
N TYR A 294 0.70 -4.23 -8.60
CA TYR A 294 -0.33 -4.64 -7.64
C TYR A 294 -1.66 -4.99 -8.34
N ALA A 295 -2.20 -4.06 -9.13
CA ALA A 295 -3.48 -4.24 -9.80
C ALA A 295 -3.49 -5.37 -10.84
N ILE A 296 -2.34 -5.71 -11.43
CA ILE A 296 -2.22 -6.75 -12.46
C ILE A 296 -2.00 -8.14 -11.87
N HIS A 297 -1.11 -8.27 -10.87
CA HIS A 297 -0.75 -9.60 -10.36
C HIS A 297 -1.86 -10.26 -9.54
N ILE A 298 -2.71 -9.48 -8.84
CA ILE A 298 -3.80 -10.03 -8.03
C ILE A 298 -4.77 -10.85 -8.91
N PRO A 299 -5.31 -10.33 -10.03
CA PRO A 299 -6.11 -11.12 -10.97
C PRO A 299 -5.41 -12.35 -11.53
N ILE A 300 -4.10 -12.29 -11.79
CA ILE A 300 -3.34 -13.44 -12.29
C ILE A 300 -3.32 -14.55 -11.23
N VAL A 301 -2.99 -14.19 -9.98
CA VAL A 301 -2.82 -15.17 -8.90
C VAL A 301 -4.16 -15.71 -8.42
N TRP A 302 -5.09 -14.84 -8.02
CA TRP A 302 -6.35 -15.23 -7.36
C TRP A 302 -7.56 -15.29 -8.29
N GLY A 303 -7.46 -14.70 -9.48
CA GLY A 303 -8.59 -14.53 -10.39
C GLY A 303 -9.25 -13.17 -10.22
N TRP A 304 -10.16 -12.85 -11.13
CA TRP A 304 -10.95 -11.63 -11.07
C TRP A 304 -12.26 -11.80 -11.83
N SER A 305 -13.37 -11.35 -11.24
CA SER A 305 -14.71 -11.56 -11.78
C SER A 305 -14.94 -13.06 -12.04
N THR A 306 -15.35 -13.44 -13.24
CA THR A 306 -15.62 -14.82 -13.65
C THR A 306 -14.36 -15.59 -14.09
N TRP A 307 -13.17 -14.98 -14.04
CA TRP A 307 -11.93 -15.60 -14.51
C TRP A 307 -11.14 -16.21 -13.36
N HIS A 308 -10.93 -17.53 -13.42
CA HIS A 308 -10.09 -18.25 -12.46
C HIS A 308 -8.61 -17.85 -12.59
N GLY A 309 -7.97 -17.53 -11.47
CA GLY A 309 -6.52 -17.32 -11.37
C GLY A 309 -5.73 -18.62 -11.17
N LEU A 310 -4.41 -18.48 -11.00
CA LEU A 310 -3.49 -19.60 -10.78
C LEU A 310 -3.83 -20.42 -9.53
N ALA A 311 -4.35 -19.77 -8.47
CA ALA A 311 -4.74 -20.42 -7.24
C ALA A 311 -5.74 -21.57 -7.47
N LEU A 312 -6.76 -21.36 -8.30
CA LEU A 312 -7.76 -22.38 -8.62
C LEU A 312 -7.32 -23.34 -9.72
N ARG A 313 -6.44 -22.90 -10.63
CA ARG A 313 -6.00 -23.73 -11.77
C ARG A 313 -4.88 -24.70 -11.43
N ILE A 314 -4.04 -24.34 -10.45
CA ILE A 314 -2.80 -25.04 -10.13
C ILE A 314 -2.69 -25.34 -8.63
N GLY A 315 -2.97 -24.35 -7.78
CA GLY A 315 -2.64 -24.40 -6.35
C GLY A 315 -3.68 -25.09 -5.46
N PRO A 316 -3.34 -25.41 -4.20
CA PRO A 316 -1.99 -25.43 -3.61
C PRO A 316 -1.30 -26.80 -3.81
N SER A 317 -0.42 -26.93 -4.82
CA SER A 317 0.14 -28.23 -5.23
C SER A 317 1.65 -28.22 -5.54
N LEU A 318 2.28 -27.05 -5.65
CA LEU A 318 3.63 -26.93 -6.17
C LEU A 318 4.70 -27.14 -5.09
N SER A 319 5.87 -27.64 -5.52
CA SER A 319 7.10 -27.61 -4.73
C SER A 319 7.62 -26.17 -4.58
N ALA A 320 8.53 -25.96 -3.63
CA ALA A 320 9.10 -24.64 -3.36
C ALA A 320 9.75 -24.00 -4.60
N TRP A 321 10.57 -24.74 -5.33
CA TRP A 321 11.27 -24.22 -6.52
C TRP A 321 10.32 -23.89 -7.66
N ASN A 322 9.33 -24.74 -7.91
CA ASN A 322 8.33 -24.48 -8.95
C ASN A 322 7.49 -23.25 -8.62
N ALA A 323 7.07 -23.09 -7.36
CA ALA A 323 6.31 -21.92 -6.94
C ALA A 323 7.15 -20.62 -7.01
N VAL A 324 8.44 -20.67 -6.68
CA VAL A 324 9.38 -19.54 -6.85
C VAL A 324 9.55 -19.16 -8.32
N LEU A 325 9.70 -20.15 -9.21
CA LEU A 325 9.78 -19.91 -10.65
C LEU A 325 8.49 -19.25 -11.17
N VAL A 326 7.32 -19.75 -10.77
CA VAL A 326 6.04 -19.14 -11.14
C VAL A 326 5.93 -17.71 -10.59
N ALA A 327 6.37 -17.45 -9.35
CA ALA A 327 6.39 -16.11 -8.78
C ALA A 327 7.26 -15.14 -9.59
N ALA A 328 8.43 -15.57 -10.06
CA ALA A 328 9.29 -14.77 -10.93
C ALA A 328 8.61 -14.46 -12.28
N ILE A 329 7.92 -15.45 -12.88
CA ILE A 329 7.16 -15.28 -14.12
C ILE A 329 6.00 -14.29 -13.91
N VAL A 330 5.22 -14.44 -12.84
CA VAL A 330 4.12 -13.53 -12.51
C VAL A 330 4.63 -12.09 -12.32
N LEU A 331 5.76 -11.91 -11.63
CA LEU A 331 6.39 -10.60 -11.47
C LEU A 331 6.80 -10.00 -12.82
N ALA A 332 7.51 -10.76 -13.65
CA ALA A 332 7.96 -10.31 -14.97
C ALA A 332 6.77 -9.97 -15.88
N ALA A 333 5.74 -10.82 -15.93
CA ALA A 333 4.53 -10.60 -16.71
C ALA A 333 3.77 -9.35 -16.25
N SER A 334 3.60 -9.17 -14.94
CA SER A 334 2.90 -8.01 -14.37
C SER A 334 3.65 -6.71 -14.66
N PHE A 335 4.98 -6.73 -14.57
CA PHE A 335 5.81 -5.58 -14.91
C PHE A 335 5.78 -5.27 -16.41
N GLY A 336 5.90 -6.29 -17.26
CA GLY A 336 5.79 -6.17 -18.72
C GLY A 336 4.45 -5.58 -19.16
N LEU A 337 3.33 -6.10 -18.63
CA LEU A 337 1.98 -5.58 -18.88
C LEU A 337 1.84 -4.13 -18.39
N HIS A 338 2.39 -3.79 -17.23
CA HIS A 338 2.40 -2.40 -16.75
C HIS A 338 3.13 -1.47 -17.72
N LEU A 339 4.29 -1.87 -18.24
CA LEU A 339 5.05 -1.09 -19.21
C LEU A 339 4.31 -0.96 -20.54
N ALA A 340 3.71 -2.04 -21.05
CA ALA A 340 2.91 -2.03 -22.27
C ALA A 340 1.72 -1.07 -22.15
N PHE A 341 0.95 -1.16 -21.06
CA PHE A 341 -0.18 -0.27 -20.80
C PHE A 341 0.26 1.20 -20.71
N LYS A 342 1.39 1.47 -20.04
CA LYS A 342 1.95 2.81 -19.95
C LYS A 342 2.36 3.35 -21.33
N HIS A 343 2.96 2.51 -22.17
CA HIS A 343 3.37 2.88 -23.51
C HIS A 343 2.16 3.18 -24.41
N ALA A 344 1.15 2.30 -24.40
CA ALA A 344 -0.10 2.46 -25.14
C ALA A 344 -0.84 3.77 -24.77
N ARG A 345 -0.95 4.08 -23.48
CA ARG A 345 -1.53 5.35 -23.02
C ARG A 345 -0.74 6.58 -23.50
N GLY A 346 0.59 6.48 -23.51
CA GLY A 346 1.45 7.55 -24.02
C GLY A 346 1.24 7.80 -25.50
N ALA A 347 1.17 6.74 -26.30
CA ALA A 347 0.92 6.80 -27.74
C ALA A 347 -0.48 7.39 -28.05
N GLY A 348 -1.53 6.92 -27.37
CA GLY A 348 -2.89 7.45 -27.55
C GLY A 348 -3.00 8.93 -27.20
N ALA A 349 -2.38 9.37 -26.10
CA ALA A 349 -2.35 10.79 -25.73
C ALA A 349 -1.57 11.65 -26.74
N ALA A 350 -0.51 11.11 -27.34
CA ALA A 350 0.23 11.80 -28.41
C ALA A 350 -0.62 11.92 -29.69
N GLY A 351 -1.35 10.86 -30.05
CA GLY A 351 -2.31 10.87 -31.17
C GLY A 351 -3.40 11.93 -30.99
N LEU A 352 -4.06 11.97 -29.84
CA LEU A 352 -5.08 12.97 -29.52
C LEU A 352 -4.54 14.41 -29.58
N ARG A 353 -3.31 14.65 -29.12
CA ARG A 353 -2.67 15.97 -29.24
C ARG A 353 -2.40 16.35 -30.70
N ARG A 354 -2.00 15.40 -31.56
CA ARG A 354 -1.80 15.65 -33.00
C ARG A 354 -3.13 15.96 -33.69
N VAL A 355 -4.19 15.22 -33.39
CA VAL A 355 -5.53 15.48 -33.93
C VAL A 355 -6.03 16.84 -33.50
N ARG A 356 -5.94 17.18 -32.21
CA ARG A 356 -6.32 18.50 -31.70
C ARG A 356 -5.53 19.63 -32.36
N ALA A 357 -4.20 19.48 -32.47
CA ALA A 357 -3.36 20.48 -33.14
C ALA A 357 -3.68 20.61 -34.64
N ALA A 358 -4.11 19.54 -35.31
CA ALA A 358 -4.56 19.60 -36.70
C ALA A 358 -5.92 20.31 -36.84
N LEU A 359 -6.87 20.01 -35.94
CA LEU A 359 -8.18 20.69 -35.89
C LEU A 359 -8.03 22.19 -35.57
N ASP A 360 -7.16 22.54 -34.62
CA ASP A 360 -6.88 23.93 -34.27
C ASP A 360 -6.23 24.69 -35.45
N ARG A 361 -5.43 24.02 -36.30
CA ARG A 361 -4.87 24.62 -37.53
C ARG A 361 -5.94 24.84 -38.60
N VAL A 362 -6.83 23.87 -38.82
CA VAL A 362 -7.94 23.99 -39.77
C VAL A 362 -8.95 25.07 -39.33
N ALA A 363 -9.12 25.28 -38.02
CA ALA A 363 -10.00 26.32 -37.50
C ALA A 363 -9.41 27.75 -37.58
N LEU A 364 -8.11 27.89 -37.87
CA LEU A 364 -7.41 29.18 -37.96
C LEU A 364 -7.11 29.62 -39.40
N ASP A 365 -7.34 28.76 -40.39
CA ASP A 365 -7.36 29.08 -41.83
C ASP A 365 -8.83 29.00 -42.34
N PRO A 366 -9.62 30.09 -42.23
CA PRO A 366 -10.96 30.16 -42.82
C PRO A 366 -10.96 30.21 -44.35
#